data_AF-A0A2N4WY00-F1
#
_entry.id   AF-A0A2N4WY00-F1
#
_cell.length_a   1.000
_cell.length_b   1.000
_cell.length_c   1.000
_cell.angle_alpha   90.00
_cell.angle_beta   90.00
_cell.angle_gamma   90.00
#
_symmetry.space_group_name_H-M   'P 1'
#
loop_
_entity.id
_entity.type
_entity.pdbx_description
1 polymer ?
#
loop_
_entity_poly.entity_id
_entity_poly.type
_entity_poly.pdbx_seq_one_letter_code
_entity_poly.pdbx_strand_id
1 'polypeptide(L)'
;MRDLIEGASRESLVEFVLAVIHGCTIMAREPDWNDDQRAVINNRIHYLVGHALALVRAREIDAWTIDGIAEHSGKLSPSLLQQPLALLKKRGPGSRPGRRRS
;
A
#
# COMPACT_ATOMS: atom_id res chain seq x y z
N MET A 1 7.35 -8.12 -2.07
CA MET A 1 6.46 -6.94 -1.90
C MET A 1 6.96 -5.78 -2.74
N ARG A 2 8.23 -5.40 -2.61
CA ARG A 2 8.89 -4.41 -3.47
C ARG A 2 8.65 -4.67 -4.98
N ASP A 3 8.86 -5.88 -5.47
CA ASP A 3 8.64 -6.23 -6.88
C ASP A 3 7.19 -6.04 -7.34
N LEU A 4 6.21 -6.25 -6.45
CA LEU A 4 4.79 -6.02 -6.74
C LEU A 4 4.47 -4.52 -6.81
N ILE A 5 5.16 -3.70 -6.02
CA ILE A 5 5.03 -2.24 -5.99
C ILE A 5 5.68 -1.65 -7.25
N GLU A 6 6.88 -2.11 -7.63
CA GLU A 6 7.58 -1.68 -8.85
C GLU A 6 6.78 -1.99 -10.13
N GLY A 7 6.06 -3.11 -10.15
CA GLY A 7 5.24 -3.52 -11.31
C GLY A 7 3.83 -2.91 -11.35
N ALA A 8 3.42 -2.15 -10.34
CA ALA A 8 2.06 -1.62 -10.23
C ALA A 8 1.91 -0.27 -10.94
N SER A 9 0.70 0.03 -11.43
CA SER A 9 0.39 1.37 -11.91
C SER A 9 0.36 2.35 -10.73
N ARG A 10 0.59 3.64 -10.99
CA ARG A 10 0.46 4.70 -9.98
C ARG A 10 -0.90 4.68 -9.27
N GLU A 11 -1.98 4.46 -10.02
CA GLU A 11 -3.33 4.38 -9.46
C GLU A 11 -3.46 3.20 -8.49
N SER A 12 -3.00 2.02 -8.90
CA SER A 12 -2.98 0.84 -8.03
C SER A 12 -2.09 1.04 -6.80
N LEU A 13 -1.00 1.80 -6.92
CA LEU A 13 -0.14 2.17 -5.80
C LEU A 13 -0.84 3.11 -4.83
N VAL A 14 -1.56 4.12 -5.33
CA VAL A 14 -2.35 5.02 -4.47
C VAL A 14 -3.44 4.22 -3.74
N GLU A 15 -4.21 3.40 -4.46
CA GLU A 15 -5.23 2.53 -3.85
C GLU A 15 -4.62 1.59 -2.79
N PHE A 16 -3.47 0.98 -3.10
CA PHE A 16 -2.72 0.13 -2.17
C PHE A 16 -2.35 0.89 -0.90
N VAL A 17 -1.71 2.07 -1.02
CA VAL A 17 -1.26 2.86 0.13
C VAL A 17 -2.46 3.29 0.99
N LEU A 18 -3.57 3.70 0.37
CA LEU A 18 -4.80 4.04 1.10
C LEU A 18 -5.36 2.84 1.88
N ALA A 19 -5.36 1.65 1.29
CA ALA A 19 -5.79 0.43 1.97
C ALA A 19 -4.86 0.06 3.14
N VAL A 20 -3.55 0.26 2.99
CA VAL A 20 -2.57 0.06 4.10
C VAL A 20 -2.80 1.07 5.22
N ILE A 21 -3.00 2.35 4.89
CA ILE A 21 -3.35 3.40 5.87
C ILE A 21 -4.60 2.98 6.63
N HIS A 22 -5.64 2.53 5.94
CA HIS A 22 -6.85 2.04 6.58
C HIS A 22 -6.56 0.88 7.56
N GLY A 23 -5.78 -0.12 7.15
CA GLY A 23 -5.35 -1.19 8.05
C GLY A 23 -4.58 -0.68 9.28
N CYS A 24 -3.69 0.29 9.10
CA CYS A 24 -2.99 0.92 10.23
C CYS A 24 -3.96 1.65 11.17
N THR A 25 -4.98 2.34 10.65
CA THR A 25 -6.00 2.99 11.50
C THR A 25 -6.84 1.99 12.30
N ILE A 26 -7.04 0.77 11.81
CA ILE A 26 -7.66 -0.32 12.57
C ILE A 26 -6.74 -0.76 13.70
N MET A 27 -5.46 -1.04 13.41
CA MET A 27 -4.47 -1.43 14.43
C MET A 27 -4.30 -0.37 15.53
N ALA A 28 -4.32 0.92 15.15
CA ALA A 28 -4.21 2.03 16.12
C ALA A 28 -5.34 2.07 17.15
N ARG A 29 -6.46 1.37 16.90
CA ARG A 29 -7.61 1.26 17.80
C ARG A 29 -7.55 0.04 18.73
N GLU A 30 -6.47 -0.74 18.68
CA GLU A 30 -6.26 -1.88 19.59
C GLU A 30 -6.39 -1.40 21.05
N PRO A 31 -7.36 -1.88 21.84
CA PRO A 31 -7.58 -1.42 23.21
C PRO A 31 -6.36 -1.66 24.11
N ASP A 32 -5.64 -2.75 23.91
CA ASP A 32 -4.56 -3.18 24.81
C ASP A 32 -3.21 -2.49 24.55
N TRP A 33 -3.14 -1.60 23.56
CA TRP A 33 -1.91 -0.89 23.23
C TRP A 33 -1.68 0.35 24.07
N ASN A 34 -0.41 0.54 24.46
CA ASN A 34 0.07 1.74 25.13
C ASN A 34 0.33 2.91 24.17
N ASP A 35 0.63 4.08 24.73
CA ASP A 35 0.81 5.32 23.97
C ASP A 35 1.98 5.24 22.98
N ASP A 36 3.08 4.57 23.35
CA ASP A 36 4.24 4.40 22.47
C ASP A 36 3.89 3.54 21.25
N GLN A 37 3.15 2.45 21.44
CA GLN A 37 2.67 1.59 20.36
C GLN A 37 1.73 2.35 19.42
N ARG A 38 0.83 3.17 19.96
CA ARG A 38 -0.06 4.03 19.17
C ARG A 38 0.73 5.09 18.41
N ALA A 39 1.71 5.72 19.03
CA ALA A 39 2.59 6.70 18.40
C ALA A 39 3.36 6.10 17.22
N VAL A 40 3.86 4.86 17.36
CA VAL A 40 4.55 4.15 16.26
C VAL A 40 3.62 3.94 15.06
N ILE A 41 2.36 3.52 15.27
CA ILE A 41 1.41 3.38 14.16
C ILE A 41 1.00 4.71 13.56
N ASN A 42 0.78 5.74 14.38
CA ASN A 42 0.44 7.07 13.89
C ASN A 42 1.57 7.66 13.02
N ASN A 43 2.82 7.53 13.45
CA ASN A 43 3.98 7.93 12.65
C ASN A 43 4.00 7.20 11.31
N ARG A 44 3.70 5.90 11.30
CA ARG A 44 3.62 5.12 10.06
C ARG A 44 2.51 5.61 9.13
N ILE A 45 1.35 5.95 9.67
CA ILE A 45 0.25 6.57 8.89
C ILE A 45 0.74 7.87 8.26
N HIS A 46 1.45 8.72 9.00
CA HIS A 46 1.99 9.97 8.46
C HIS A 46 2.97 9.75 7.30
N TYR A 47 3.90 8.81 7.42
CA TYR A 47 4.82 8.46 6.32
C TYR A 47 4.06 7.95 5.08
N LEU A 48 3.11 7.03 5.27
CA LEU A 48 2.31 6.48 4.18
C LEU A 48 1.46 7.57 3.49
N VAL A 49 0.89 8.51 4.23
CA VAL A 49 0.18 9.67 3.66
C VAL A 49 1.16 10.54 2.84
N GLY A 50 2.37 10.76 3.33
CA GLY A 50 3.43 11.45 2.57
C GLY A 50 3.72 10.79 1.23
N HIS A 51 3.88 9.46 1.22
CA HIS A 51 4.09 8.70 -0.01
C HIS A 51 2.87 8.73 -0.94
N ALA A 52 1.64 8.63 -0.42
CA ALA A 52 0.42 8.76 -1.22
C ALA A 52 0.34 10.12 -1.92
N LEU A 53 0.65 11.20 -1.19
CA LEU A 53 0.71 12.55 -1.75
C LEU A 53 1.79 12.69 -2.81
N ALA A 54 2.96 12.10 -2.60
CA ALA A 54 4.04 12.07 -3.58
C ALA A 54 3.60 11.34 -4.87
N LEU A 55 2.97 10.16 -4.74
CA LEU A 55 2.42 9.41 -5.88
C LEU A 55 1.41 10.23 -6.68
N VAL A 56 0.52 10.98 -6.03
CA VAL A 56 -0.49 11.81 -6.70
C VAL A 56 0.13 12.99 -7.43
N ARG A 57 1.18 13.61 -6.87
CA ARG A 57 1.77 14.86 -7.39
C ARG A 57 2.90 14.64 -8.40
N ALA A 58 3.61 13.51 -8.32
CA ALA A 58 4.83 13.30 -9.07
C ALA A 58 4.57 12.83 -10.50
N ARG A 59 5.47 13.22 -11.42
CA ARG A 59 5.50 12.67 -12.79
C ARG A 59 6.16 11.31 -12.86
N GLU A 60 7.09 11.02 -11.93
CA GLU A 60 7.84 9.76 -11.85
C GLU A 60 7.75 9.17 -10.44
N ILE A 61 7.90 7.85 -10.33
CA ILE A 61 7.93 7.14 -9.05
C ILE A 61 9.37 6.74 -8.79
N ASP A 62 9.99 7.32 -7.76
CA ASP A 62 11.37 7.03 -7.40
C ASP A 62 11.51 5.82 -6.46
N ALA A 63 12.73 5.30 -6.38
CA ALA A 63 13.05 4.15 -5.53
C ALA A 63 12.77 4.42 -4.04
N TRP A 64 13.02 5.65 -3.58
CA TRP A 64 12.78 6.03 -2.17
C TRP A 64 11.31 5.90 -1.79
N THR A 65 10.40 6.33 -2.68
CA THR A 65 8.96 6.18 -2.49
C THR A 65 8.56 4.71 -2.45
N ILE A 66 9.09 3.90 -3.36
CA ILE A 66 8.82 2.46 -3.44
C ILE A 66 9.29 1.74 -2.17
N ASP A 67 10.52 2.03 -1.73
CA ASP A 67 11.12 1.42 -0.55
C ASP A 67 10.37 1.81 0.72
N GLY A 68 10.01 3.09 0.89
CA GLY A 68 9.22 3.57 2.02
C GLY A 68 7.82 2.96 2.08
N ILE A 69 7.14 2.83 0.94
CA ILE A 69 5.85 2.13 0.86
C ILE A 69 6.02 0.66 1.27
N ALA A 70 7.01 -0.04 0.73
CA ALA A 70 7.24 -1.44 1.03
C ALA A 70 7.56 -1.68 2.52
N GLU A 71 8.43 -0.86 3.09
CA GLU A 71 8.86 -0.95 4.49
C GLU A 71 7.67 -0.78 5.43
N HIS A 72 6.91 0.30 5.26
CA HIS A 72 5.81 0.62 6.16
C HIS A 72 4.61 -0.33 5.99
N SER A 73 4.31 -0.73 4.75
CA SER A 73 3.22 -1.69 4.50
C SER A 73 3.52 -3.08 5.06
N GLY A 74 4.79 -3.49 5.10
CA GLY A 74 5.20 -4.79 5.64
C GLY A 74 5.05 -4.94 7.15
N LYS A 75 4.71 -3.87 7.86
CA LYS A 75 4.44 -3.90 9.31
C LYS A 75 2.96 -4.06 9.65
N LEU A 76 2.09 -4.16 8.63
CA LEU A 76 0.68 -4.41 8.81
C LEU A 76 0.45 -5.88 9.21
N SER A 77 -0.57 -6.15 10.02
CA SER A 77 -0.90 -7.54 10.36
C SER A 77 -1.24 -8.34 9.09
N PRO A 78 -0.89 -9.64 9.01
CA PRO A 78 -1.08 -10.42 7.79
C PRO A 78 -2.51 -10.44 7.25
N SER A 79 -3.52 -10.46 8.13
CA SER A 79 -4.93 -10.44 7.75
C SER A 79 -5.33 -9.11 7.11
N LEU A 80 -4.88 -7.99 7.65
CA LEU A 80 -5.15 -6.65 7.12
C LEU A 80 -4.37 -6.36 5.83
N LEU A 81 -3.28 -7.09 5.56
CA LEU A 81 -2.46 -6.93 4.35
C LEU A 81 -3.04 -7.64 3.12
N GLN A 82 -3.97 -8.59 3.29
CA GLN A 82 -4.51 -9.38 2.17
C GLN A 82 -5.22 -8.52 1.11
N GLN A 83 -6.12 -7.63 1.54
CA GLN A 83 -6.86 -6.76 0.63
C GLN A 83 -5.96 -5.75 -0.09
N PRO A 84 -5.02 -5.04 0.59
CA PRO A 84 -4.02 -4.24 -0.10
C PRO A 84 -3.24 -5.02 -1.16
N LEU A 85 -2.71 -6.21 -0.84
CA LEU A 85 -1.93 -7.00 -1.80
C LEU A 85 -2.74 -7.44 -3.03
N ALA A 86 -4.05 -7.58 -2.92
CA ALA A 86 -4.92 -7.87 -4.06
C ALA A 86 -5.00 -6.70 -5.05
N LEU A 87 -4.90 -5.45 -4.57
CA LEU A 87 -4.91 -4.25 -5.41
C LEU A 87 -3.67 -4.16 -6.29
N LEU A 88 -2.50 -4.55 -5.78
CA LEU A 88 -1.25 -4.61 -6.55
C LEU A 88 -1.27 -5.69 -7.65
N LYS A 89 -2.06 -6.74 -7.47
CA LYS A 89 -2.20 -7.85 -8.45
C LYS A 89 -3.21 -7.57 -9.54
N LYS A 90 -4.01 -6.50 -9.42
CA LYS A 90 -5.02 -6.13 -10.40
C LYS A 90 -4.31 -5.57 -11.64
N ARG A 91 -4.04 -6.43 -12.62
CA ARG A 91 -3.45 -6.01 -13.91
C ARG A 91 -4.30 -4.89 -14.52
N GLY A 92 -3.64 -3.83 -14.99
CA GLY A 92 -4.28 -2.73 -15.71
C GLY A 92 -5.16 -3.18 -16.88
N PRO A 93 -6.03 -2.29 -17.41
CA PRO A 93 -7.01 -2.61 -18.43
C PRO A 93 -6.33 -3.05 -19.74
N GLY A 94 -6.09 -4.35 -19.85
CA GLY A 94 -5.37 -4.97 -20.97
C GLY A 94 -5.29 -6.49 -20.87
N SER A 95 -5.57 -7.08 -19.71
CA SER A 95 -5.71 -8.53 -19.57
C SER A 95 -7.08 -9.00 -20.04
N ARG A 96 -7.33 -8.93 -21.35
CA ARG A 96 -8.43 -9.72 -21.95
C ARG A 96 -8.06 -11.21 -21.84
N PRO A 97 -8.95 -12.08 -21.36
CA PRO A 97 -8.75 -13.51 -21.52
C PRO A 97 -8.64 -13.79 -23.01
N GLY A 98 -7.58 -14.53 -23.39
CA GLY A 98 -7.34 -14.89 -24.77
C GLY A 98 -8.61 -15.45 -25.41
N ARG A 99 -8.97 -14.88 -26.57
CA ARG A 99 -9.94 -15.52 -27.46
C ARG A 99 -9.49 -16.96 -27.65
N ARG A 100 -10.20 -17.92 -27.07
CA ARG A 100 -10.21 -19.29 -27.58
C ARG A 100 -10.61 -19.17 -29.05
N ARG A 101 -9.64 -19.32 -29.94
CA ARG A 101 -9.90 -19.56 -31.35
C ARG A 101 -10.39 -21.00 -31.47
N SER A 102 -11.53 -21.13 -32.16
CA SER A 102 -12.01 -22.27 -32.96
C SER A 102 -11.89 -23.65 -32.34
#